data_AF-A0A840ICH0-F1
#
_entry.id   AF-A0A840ICH0-F1
#
_cell.length_a   1.000
_cell.length_b   1.000
_cell.length_c   1.000
_cell.angle_alpha   90.00
_cell.angle_beta   90.00
_cell.angle_gamma   90.00
#
_symmetry.space_group_name_H-M   'P 1'
#
loop_
_entity.id
_entity.type
_entity.pdbx_description
1 polymer ?
#
loop_
_entity_poly.entity_id
_entity_poly.type
_entity_poly.pdbx_seq_one_letter_code
_entity_poly.pdbx_strand_id
1 'polypeptide(L)'
;MADAFVKVMIEQLPKKARQPRPAGAGSQRWEEALRHIRLHAPDARPIPDDLDEALCEAVMIRNALVHRAGRISEDDLTTAPSLRVRYEDGQLIRVTRLDFRAYSAAIVAYGSEVIYRLMGSLATPVDLSAWRGYAALNT
;
A
#
# COMPACT_ATOMS: atom_id res chain seq x y z
N MET A 1 -0.88 -24.85 9.06
CA MET A 1 -1.59 -24.83 7.75
C MET A 1 -1.42 -23.51 7.01
N ALA A 2 -1.58 -22.34 7.66
CA ALA A 2 -1.35 -21.04 7.01
C ALA A 2 0.06 -20.89 6.37
N ASP A 3 1.08 -21.42 7.04
CA ASP A 3 2.48 -21.32 6.59
C ASP A 3 2.78 -22.06 5.27
N ALA A 4 2.16 -23.23 5.07
CA ALA A 4 2.31 -24.00 3.85
C ALA A 4 1.56 -23.32 2.68
N PHE A 5 0.38 -22.76 2.95
CA PHE A 5 -0.42 -22.05 1.95
C PHE A 5 0.26 -20.77 1.47
N VAL A 6 0.77 -19.96 2.41
CA VAL A 6 1.53 -18.74 2.11
C VAL A 6 2.80 -19.07 1.34
N LYS A 7 3.52 -20.13 1.73
CA LYS A 7 4.72 -20.60 1.02
C LYS A 7 4.41 -21.03 -0.43
N VAL A 8 3.36 -21.82 -0.65
CA VAL A 8 2.92 -22.23 -2.00
C VAL A 8 2.54 -21.03 -2.86
N MET A 9 1.81 -20.05 -2.30
CA MET A 9 1.48 -18.82 -3.02
C MET A 9 2.73 -18.03 -3.43
N ILE A 10 3.69 -17.84 -2.52
CA ILE A 10 4.95 -17.14 -2.79
C ILE A 10 5.79 -17.90 -3.83
N GLU A 11 5.81 -19.22 -3.77
CA GLU A 11 6.50 -20.09 -4.73
C GLU A 11 5.84 -20.16 -6.11
N GLN A 12 4.57 -19.74 -6.24
CA GLN A 12 3.89 -19.61 -7.53
C GLN A 12 4.04 -18.22 -8.17
N LEU A 13 4.46 -17.20 -7.41
CA LEU A 13 4.73 -15.87 -7.96
C LEU A 13 5.95 -15.91 -8.92
N PRO A 14 5.97 -15.12 -10.00
CA PRO A 14 7.16 -14.94 -10.82
C PRO A 14 8.35 -14.47 -9.97
N LYS A 15 9.60 -14.83 -10.33
CA LYS A 15 10.82 -14.37 -9.62
C LYS A 15 10.84 -12.85 -9.39
N LYS A 16 10.31 -12.06 -10.32
CA LYS A 16 10.19 -10.60 -10.21
C LYS A 16 9.17 -10.15 -9.14
N ALA A 17 8.08 -10.89 -8.97
CA ALA A 17 7.06 -10.63 -7.94
C ALA A 17 7.44 -11.18 -6.55
N ARG A 18 8.49 -12.02 -6.46
CA ARG A 18 9.11 -12.46 -5.19
C ARG A 18 10.12 -11.47 -4.63
N GLN A 19 10.36 -10.33 -5.31
CA GLN A 19 11.29 -9.34 -4.81
C GLN A 19 10.75 -8.71 -3.52
N PRO A 20 11.61 -8.48 -2.50
CA PRO A 20 11.19 -7.88 -1.23
C PRO A 20 10.70 -6.43 -1.38
N ARG A 21 10.99 -5.80 -2.53
CA ARG A 21 10.37 -4.56 -2.98
C ARG A 21 9.67 -4.84 -4.31
N PRO A 22 8.35 -5.00 -4.33
CA PRO A 22 7.63 -4.96 -5.59
C PRO A 22 7.82 -3.57 -6.21
N ALA A 23 8.06 -3.50 -7.52
CA ALA A 23 8.20 -2.24 -8.25
C ALA A 23 6.82 -1.59 -8.48
N GLY A 24 6.79 -0.28 -8.78
CA GLY A 24 5.55 0.48 -9.03
C GLY A 24 5.24 1.53 -7.96
N ALA A 25 4.18 2.30 -8.19
CA ALA A 25 3.65 3.32 -7.28
C ALA A 25 2.28 2.89 -6.72
N GLY A 26 1.91 3.39 -5.53
CA GLY A 26 0.61 3.12 -4.93
C GLY A 26 0.24 1.64 -4.83
N SER A 27 -1.00 1.33 -5.22
CA SER A 27 -1.59 -0.01 -5.26
C SER A 27 -1.01 -0.88 -6.38
N GLN A 28 -0.58 -0.30 -7.51
CA GLN A 28 -0.01 -1.05 -8.65
C GLN A 28 1.16 -1.93 -8.23
N ARG A 29 1.87 -1.51 -7.17
CA ARG A 29 2.93 -2.28 -6.52
C ARG A 29 2.51 -3.73 -6.21
N TRP A 30 1.25 -3.93 -5.84
CA TRP A 30 0.71 -5.22 -5.45
C TRP A 30 -0.17 -5.84 -6.53
N GLU A 31 -0.82 -5.03 -7.36
CA GLU A 31 -1.78 -5.49 -8.36
C GLU A 31 -1.18 -6.50 -9.37
N GLU A 32 0.10 -6.37 -9.74
CA GLU A 32 0.74 -7.38 -10.59
C GLU A 32 0.83 -8.74 -9.90
N ALA A 33 1.25 -8.79 -8.64
CA ALA A 33 1.32 -10.02 -7.87
C ALA A 33 -0.09 -10.60 -7.62
N LEU A 34 -1.05 -9.74 -7.30
CA LEU A 34 -2.45 -10.12 -7.11
C LEU A 34 -3.08 -10.66 -8.41
N ARG A 35 -2.70 -10.13 -9.58
CA ARG A 35 -3.18 -10.62 -10.88
C ARG A 35 -2.82 -12.08 -11.10
N HIS A 36 -1.62 -12.51 -10.69
CA HIS A 36 -1.17 -13.90 -10.85
C HIS A 36 -2.03 -14.90 -10.06
N ILE A 37 -2.59 -14.48 -8.94
CA ILE A 37 -3.49 -15.28 -8.11
C ILE A 37 -4.96 -14.92 -8.31
N ARG A 38 -5.28 -14.16 -9.38
CA ARG A 38 -6.63 -13.72 -9.76
C ARG A 38 -7.35 -12.86 -8.70
N LEU A 39 -6.60 -12.09 -7.91
CA LEU A 39 -7.11 -11.14 -6.90
C LEU A 39 -6.86 -9.67 -7.25
N HIS A 40 -6.53 -9.36 -8.51
CA HIS A 40 -6.35 -7.98 -8.95
C HIS A 40 -7.66 -7.18 -8.86
N ALA A 41 -7.54 -5.86 -8.79
CA ALA A 41 -8.67 -4.94 -8.74
C ALA A 41 -9.61 -5.16 -9.94
N PRO A 42 -10.92 -5.39 -9.72
CA PRO A 42 -11.88 -5.46 -10.81
C PRO A 42 -12.20 -4.06 -11.32
N ASP A 43 -12.46 -3.92 -12.63
CA ASP A 43 -12.76 -2.63 -13.28
C ASP A 43 -13.95 -1.90 -12.64
N ALA A 44 -14.90 -2.63 -12.05
CA ALA A 44 -16.07 -2.08 -11.38
C ALA A 44 -15.78 -1.46 -10.00
N ARG A 45 -14.60 -1.69 -9.41
CA ARG A 45 -14.19 -1.18 -8.10
C ARG A 45 -12.75 -0.66 -8.15
N PRO A 46 -12.49 0.44 -8.89
CA PRO A 46 -11.16 1.02 -8.98
C PRO A 46 -10.69 1.54 -7.61
N ILE A 47 -9.37 1.54 -7.41
CA ILE A 47 -8.75 2.21 -6.27
C ILE A 47 -8.85 3.73 -6.51
N PRO A 48 -9.39 4.52 -5.57
CA PRO A 48 -9.40 5.98 -5.68
C PRO A 48 -7.99 6.57 -5.74
N ASP A 49 -7.78 7.60 -6.56
CA ASP A 49 -6.46 8.21 -6.78
C ASP A 49 -5.81 8.71 -5.48
N ASP A 50 -6.61 9.27 -4.57
CA ASP A 50 -6.12 9.81 -3.29
C ASP A 50 -5.75 8.71 -2.28
N LEU A 51 -6.40 7.55 -2.36
CA LEU A 51 -6.00 6.34 -1.64
C LEU A 51 -4.70 5.79 -2.23
N ASP A 52 -4.60 5.74 -3.56
CA ASP A 52 -3.41 5.26 -4.26
C ASP A 52 -2.17 6.11 -3.94
N GLU A 53 -2.35 7.44 -3.93
CA GLU A 53 -1.33 8.40 -3.51
C GLU A 53 -0.89 8.15 -2.07
N ALA A 54 -1.84 8.03 -1.13
CA ALA A 54 -1.54 7.76 0.29
C ALA A 54 -0.79 6.43 0.49
N LEU A 55 -1.13 5.38 -0.27
CA LEU A 55 -0.39 4.11 -0.28
C LEU A 55 1.03 4.29 -0.81
N CYS A 56 1.20 5.11 -1.86
CA CYS A 56 2.51 5.41 -2.42
C CYS A 56 3.40 6.12 -1.40
N GLU A 57 2.90 7.19 -0.78
CA GLU A 57 3.58 7.96 0.26
C GLU A 57 3.97 7.09 1.45
N ALA A 58 3.04 6.25 1.94
CA ALA A 58 3.30 5.37 3.08
C ALA A 58 4.49 4.44 2.83
N VAL A 59 4.63 3.88 1.62
CA VAL A 59 5.76 3.02 1.26
C VAL A 59 7.06 3.82 1.16
N MET A 60 7.03 5.03 0.58
CA MET A 60 8.22 5.89 0.49
C MET A 60 8.73 6.29 1.88
N ILE A 61 7.82 6.69 2.76
CA ILE A 61 8.12 7.03 4.15
C ILE A 61 8.68 5.82 4.90
N ARG A 62 8.03 4.65 4.80
CA ARG A 62 8.56 3.40 5.37
C ARG A 62 9.99 3.13 4.88
N ASN A 63 10.23 3.24 3.58
CA ASN A 63 11.53 2.97 2.99
C ASN A 63 12.62 3.88 3.54
N ALA A 64 12.32 5.18 3.67
CA ALA A 64 13.25 6.14 4.25
C ALA A 64 13.52 5.85 5.74
N LEU A 65 12.48 5.55 6.52
CA LEU A 65 12.60 5.18 7.93
C LEU A 65 13.43 3.91 8.14
N VAL A 66 13.19 2.86 7.34
CA VAL A 66 13.83 1.55 7.52
C VAL A 66 15.26 1.52 6.95
N HIS A 67 15.52 2.18 5.82
CA HIS A 67 16.76 1.98 5.06
C HIS A 67 17.65 3.21 4.94
N ARG A 68 17.17 4.41 5.27
CA ARG A 68 17.91 5.67 5.06
C ARG A 68 17.97 6.54 6.30
N ALA A 69 17.95 5.93 7.49
CA ALA A 69 17.99 6.64 8.77
C ALA A 69 16.92 7.75 8.90
N GLY A 70 15.75 7.51 8.29
CA GLY A 70 14.63 8.46 8.30
C GLY A 70 14.75 9.63 7.33
N ARG A 71 15.70 9.62 6.39
CA ARG A 71 15.83 10.67 5.37
C ARG A 71 15.16 10.28 4.06
N ILE A 72 14.35 11.19 3.53
CA ILE A 72 13.72 11.04 2.22
C ILE A 72 14.76 11.28 1.12
N SER A 73 14.65 10.60 -0.02
CA SER A 73 15.53 10.83 -1.17
C SER A 73 14.77 11.39 -2.37
N GLU A 74 15.49 11.99 -3.32
CA GLU A 74 14.94 12.48 -4.58
C GLU A 74 14.16 11.40 -5.36
N ASP A 75 14.61 10.14 -5.33
CA ASP A 75 13.88 9.01 -5.92
C ASP A 75 12.49 8.81 -5.28
N ASP A 76 12.36 9.00 -3.97
CA ASP A 76 11.07 8.90 -3.28
C ASP A 76 10.16 10.06 -3.68
N LEU A 77 10.72 11.28 -3.74
CA LEU A 77 10.00 12.49 -4.14
C LEU A 77 9.58 12.47 -5.62
N THR A 78 10.30 11.71 -6.44
CA THR A 78 9.92 11.43 -7.83
C THR A 78 8.82 10.39 -7.91
N THR A 79 8.86 9.38 -7.03
CA THR A 79 7.86 8.30 -6.99
C THR A 79 6.54 8.74 -6.34
N ALA A 80 6.60 9.62 -5.35
CA ALA A 80 5.45 10.21 -4.66
C ALA A 80 5.56 11.74 -4.65
N PRO A 81 5.19 12.41 -5.76
CA PRO A 81 5.35 13.86 -5.93
C PRO A 81 4.64 14.71 -4.87
N SER A 82 3.53 14.22 -4.32
CA SER A 82 2.79 14.86 -3.23
C SER A 82 3.63 15.08 -1.95
N LEU A 83 4.69 14.29 -1.74
CA LEU A 83 5.63 14.50 -0.64
C LEU A 83 6.45 15.78 -0.79
N ARG A 84 6.63 16.32 -2.01
CA ARG A 84 7.39 17.55 -2.26
C ARG A 84 6.75 18.79 -1.65
N VAL A 85 5.46 18.72 -1.31
CA VAL A 85 4.78 19.80 -0.57
C VAL A 85 5.30 19.90 0.87
N ARG A 86 5.84 18.79 1.41
CA ARG A 86 6.23 18.67 2.83
C ARG A 86 7.72 18.46 3.03
N TYR A 87 8.43 17.92 2.03
CA TYR A 87 9.82 17.52 2.18
C TYR A 87 10.71 17.91 0.99
N GLU A 88 11.98 18.13 1.31
CA GLU A 88 13.09 18.29 0.36
C GLU A 88 14.02 17.06 0.39
N ASP A 89 14.84 16.88 -0.65
CA ASP A 89 15.82 15.79 -0.72
C ASP A 89 16.76 15.77 0.49
N GLY A 90 16.99 14.59 1.06
CA GLY A 90 17.81 14.38 2.24
C GLY A 90 17.18 14.84 3.56
N GLN A 91 15.97 15.43 3.55
CA GLN A 91 15.32 15.91 4.78
C GLN A 91 14.90 14.75 5.68
N LEU A 92 15.04 14.96 7.00
CA LEU A 92 14.54 14.01 8.00
C LEU A 92 13.01 14.04 8.01
N ILE A 93 12.40 12.86 7.83
CA ILE A 93 10.96 12.69 7.86
C ILE A 93 10.41 13.02 9.24
N ARG A 94 9.32 13.79 9.24
CA ARG A 94 8.50 14.07 10.42
C ARG A 94 7.07 13.67 10.10
N VAL A 95 6.62 12.55 10.67
CA VAL A 95 5.25 12.04 10.49
C VAL A 95 4.37 12.64 11.57
N THR A 96 3.37 13.41 11.20
CA THR A 96 2.38 13.92 12.14
C THR A 96 1.39 12.82 12.53
N ARG A 97 0.63 13.04 13.61
CA ARG A 97 -0.47 12.14 13.98
C ARG A 97 -1.52 12.02 12.88
N LEU A 98 -1.75 13.09 12.12
CA LEU A 98 -2.69 13.10 11.00
C LEU A 98 -2.18 12.23 9.85
N ASP A 99 -0.90 12.40 9.48
CA ASP A 99 -0.26 11.58 8.44
C ASP A 99 -0.32 10.09 8.82
N PHE A 100 0.04 9.76 10.06
CA PHE A 100 0.00 8.38 10.55
C PHE A 100 -1.41 7.77 10.44
N ARG A 101 -2.44 8.53 10.81
CA ARG A 101 -3.84 8.10 10.68
C ARG A 101 -4.24 7.88 9.23
N ALA A 102 -3.88 8.80 8.34
CA ALA A 102 -4.14 8.67 6.92
C ALA A 102 -3.46 7.42 6.34
N TYR A 103 -2.15 7.25 6.54
CA TYR A 103 -1.44 6.08 6.00
C TYR A 103 -1.94 4.75 6.57
N SER A 104 -2.27 4.72 7.86
CA SER A 104 -2.86 3.53 8.48
C SER A 104 -4.22 3.21 7.88
N ALA A 105 -5.08 4.21 7.69
CA ALA A 105 -6.39 4.04 7.06
C ALA A 105 -6.27 3.55 5.62
N ALA A 106 -5.31 4.09 4.85
CA ALA A 106 -5.04 3.69 3.49
C ALA A 106 -4.64 2.20 3.41
N ILE A 107 -3.69 1.78 4.25
CA ILE A 107 -3.23 0.38 4.31
C ILE A 107 -4.39 -0.55 4.71
N VAL A 108 -5.19 -0.16 5.71
CA VAL A 108 -6.32 -0.97 6.17
C VAL A 108 -7.39 -1.08 5.08
N ALA A 109 -7.79 0.04 4.47
CA ALA A 109 -8.82 0.04 3.42
C ALA A 109 -8.40 -0.82 2.22
N TYR A 110 -7.15 -0.68 1.75
CA TYR A 110 -6.63 -1.49 0.66
C TYR A 110 -6.53 -2.98 1.05
N GLY A 111 -6.02 -3.29 2.24
CA GLY A 111 -5.93 -4.66 2.72
C GLY A 111 -7.30 -5.33 2.87
N SER A 112 -8.28 -4.61 3.41
CA SER A 112 -9.66 -5.09 3.51
C SER A 112 -10.30 -5.30 2.14
N GLU A 113 -10.01 -4.45 1.16
CA GLU A 113 -10.48 -4.65 -0.22
C GLU A 113 -9.84 -5.90 -0.85
N VAL A 114 -8.56 -6.17 -0.63
CA VAL A 114 -7.94 -7.43 -1.07
C VAL A 114 -8.60 -8.65 -0.41
N ILE A 115 -8.93 -8.57 0.89
CA ILE A 115 -9.68 -9.62 1.60
C ILE A 115 -11.08 -9.77 1.00
N TYR A 116 -11.76 -8.67 0.67
CA TYR A 116 -13.07 -8.70 0.02
C TYR A 116 -13.01 -9.38 -1.35
N ARG A 117 -11.98 -9.10 -2.15
CA ARG A 117 -11.74 -9.78 -3.44
C ARG A 117 -11.53 -11.29 -3.25
N LEU A 118 -10.84 -11.69 -2.19
CA LEU A 118 -10.59 -13.11 -1.88
C LEU A 118 -11.84 -13.84 -1.39
N MET A 119 -12.62 -13.22 -0.50
CA MET A 119 -13.74 -13.87 0.18
C MET A 119 -15.10 -13.63 -0.50
N GLY A 120 -15.19 -12.67 -1.41
CA GLY A 120 -16.42 -12.27 -2.07
C GLY A 120 -17.51 -11.88 -1.07
N SER A 121 -18.70 -12.47 -1.23
CA SER A 121 -19.86 -12.21 -0.37
C SER A 121 -19.71 -12.63 1.10
N LEU A 122 -18.64 -13.35 1.45
CA LEU A 122 -18.34 -13.73 2.84
C LEU A 122 -17.62 -12.62 3.62
N ALA A 123 -17.19 -11.54 2.96
CA ALA A 123 -16.59 -10.37 3.59
C ALA A 123 -17.50 -9.14 3.44
N THR A 124 -17.43 -8.25 4.42
CA THR A 124 -18.11 -6.94 4.33
C THR A 124 -17.46 -6.11 3.21
N PRO A 125 -18.24 -5.57 2.26
CA PRO A 125 -17.72 -4.66 1.24
C PRO A 125 -17.06 -3.45 1.90
N VAL A 126 -15.90 -3.07 1.38
CA VAL A 126 -15.19 -1.87 1.81
C VAL A 126 -15.68 -0.68 0.99
N ASP A 127 -16.00 0.44 1.63
CA ASP A 127 -16.21 1.69 0.91
C ASP A 127 -14.87 2.39 0.74
N LEU A 128 -14.27 2.19 -0.44
CA LEU A 128 -12.99 2.81 -0.76
C LEU A 128 -13.07 4.33 -0.86
N SER A 129 -14.24 4.92 -1.14
CA SER A 129 -14.37 6.38 -1.19
C SER A 129 -14.31 7.02 0.20
N ALA A 130 -14.72 6.28 1.23
CA ALA A 130 -14.69 6.69 2.63
C ALA A 130 -13.43 6.17 3.38
N TRP A 131 -12.37 5.80 2.66
CA TRP A 131 -11.20 5.11 3.20
C TRP A 131 -10.54 5.81 4.41
N ARG A 132 -10.61 7.15 4.49
CA ARG A 132 -10.06 7.91 5.63
C ARG A 132 -10.70 7.57 6.97
N GLY A 133 -11.92 7.04 6.97
CA GLY A 133 -12.62 6.58 8.17
C GLY A 133 -12.03 5.32 8.81
N TYR A 134 -11.22 4.55 8.06
CA TYR A 134 -10.65 3.29 8.53
C TYR A 134 -9.47 3.48 9.52
N ALA A 135 -9.04 4.72 9.76
CA ALA A 135 -7.99 5.06 10.74
C ALA A 135 -8.34 4.66 12.19
N ALA A 136 -9.63 4.49 12.49
CA ALA A 136 -10.15 4.31 13.85
C ALA A 136 -10.03 2.88 14.41
N LEU A 137 -9.63 1.89 13.59
CA LEU A 137 -9.58 0.49 14.03
C LEU A 137 -8.36 0.14 14.91
N ASN A 138 -7.47 1.11 15.20
CA ASN A 138 -6.26 0.93 16.01
C ASN A 138 -6.13 1.96 17.17
N THR A 139 -7.23 2.54 17.65
CA THR A 139 -7.24 3.40 18.86
C THR A 139 -7.85 2.71 20.05
#